data_AF-A0A7W6P090-F1
#
_entry.id   AF-A0A7W6P090-F1
#
_cell.length_a   1.000
_cell.length_b   1.000
_cell.length_c   1.000
_cell.angle_alpha   90.00
_cell.angle_beta   90.00
_cell.angle_gamma   90.00
#
_symmetry.space_group_name_H-M   'P 1'
#
loop_
_entity.id
_entity.type
_entity.pdbx_description
1 polymer ?
#
loop_
_entity_poly.entity_id
_entity_poly.type
_entity_poly.pdbx_seq_one_letter_code
_entity_poly.pdbx_strand_id
1 'polypeptide(L)'
;MIGRFASQVDSSRVTVVQLLVAGALSFAAMPLAGEAIPPFSWIWLTAAISLGVASALIQLTMNWAQKSVSPARATIIYAGEPVWAGLIGRVAGDRLPALAVLGAAFIVAGVVTSELKPRRRHADRLESE
;
A
#
# COMPACT_ATOMS: atom_id res chain seq x y z
N MET A 1 7.90 5.94 -12.90
CA MET A 1 7.29 5.88 -14.26
C MET A 1 5.75 5.80 -14.25
N ILE A 2 5.06 6.20 -13.17
CA ILE A 2 3.58 6.25 -13.13
C ILE A 2 3.06 7.71 -13.27
N GLY A 3 3.87 8.70 -12.87
CA GLY A 3 3.48 10.12 -12.89
C GLY A 3 3.23 10.75 -14.27
N ARG A 4 3.73 10.17 -15.38
CA ARG A 4 3.49 10.71 -16.73
C ARG A 4 2.14 10.30 -17.33
N PHE A 5 1.54 9.21 -16.84
CA PHE A 5 0.23 8.70 -17.28
C PHE A 5 -0.87 8.92 -16.24
N ALA A 6 -0.51 9.23 -14.99
CA ALA A 6 -1.46 9.50 -13.91
C ALA A 6 -2.37 10.73 -14.17
N SER A 7 -1.95 11.69 -15.00
CA SER A 7 -2.80 12.83 -15.37
C SER A 7 -3.86 12.51 -16.43
N GLN A 8 -3.75 11.39 -17.14
CA GLN A 8 -4.67 11.01 -18.22
C GLN A 8 -5.63 9.88 -17.84
N VAL A 9 -5.33 9.12 -16.78
CA VAL A 9 -6.17 8.00 -16.36
C VAL A 9 -6.92 8.35 -15.07
N ASP A 10 -8.23 8.28 -15.17
CA ASP A 10 -9.18 8.39 -14.05
C ASP A 10 -8.79 7.37 -12.97
N SER A 11 -8.48 7.85 -11.77
CA SER A 11 -8.03 7.02 -10.64
C SER A 11 -9.05 5.93 -10.31
N SER A 12 -10.33 6.21 -10.53
CA SER A 12 -11.43 5.28 -10.29
C SER A 12 -11.36 4.08 -11.24
N ARG A 13 -11.02 4.33 -12.51
CA ARG A 13 -10.91 3.26 -13.53
C ARG A 13 -9.75 2.33 -13.22
N VAL A 14 -8.63 2.86 -12.76
CA VAL A 14 -7.46 2.05 -12.38
C VAL A 14 -7.80 1.15 -11.19
N THR A 15 -8.40 1.70 -10.15
CA THR A 15 -8.81 0.92 -8.96
C THR A 15 -9.80 -0.20 -9.33
N VAL A 16 -10.77 0.08 -10.19
CA VAL A 16 -11.74 -0.94 -10.66
C VAL A 16 -11.02 -2.06 -11.40
N VAL A 17 -10.12 -1.73 -12.33
CA VAL A 17 -9.35 -2.74 -13.08
C VAL A 17 -8.47 -3.56 -12.14
N GLN A 18 -7.78 -2.93 -11.19
CA GLN A 18 -6.94 -3.63 -10.21
C GLN A 18 -7.73 -4.59 -9.34
N LEU A 19 -8.89 -4.18 -8.81
CA LEU A 19 -9.76 -5.04 -8.01
C LEU A 19 -10.32 -6.21 -8.82
N LEU A 20 -10.73 -5.97 -10.06
CA LEU A 20 -11.23 -7.02 -10.95
C LEU A 20 -10.14 -8.04 -11.29
N VAL A 21 -8.97 -7.57 -11.69
CA VAL A 21 -7.83 -8.44 -12.03
C VAL A 21 -7.37 -9.22 -10.80
N ALA A 22 -7.22 -8.56 -9.65
CA ALA A 22 -6.83 -9.23 -8.40
C ALA A 22 -7.85 -10.29 -7.99
N GLY A 23 -9.15 -9.96 -8.02
CA GLY A 23 -10.22 -10.90 -7.71
C GLY A 23 -10.23 -12.10 -8.66
N ALA A 24 -10.15 -11.86 -9.98
CA ALA A 24 -10.12 -12.93 -10.97
C ALA A 24 -8.90 -13.85 -10.81
N LEU A 25 -7.71 -13.28 -10.57
CA LEU A 25 -6.50 -14.05 -10.32
C LEU A 25 -6.59 -14.85 -9.02
N SER A 26 -7.17 -14.31 -7.94
CA SER A 26 -7.40 -15.04 -6.70
C SER A 26 -8.32 -16.25 -6.90
N PHE A 27 -9.41 -16.11 -7.64
CA PHE A 27 -10.27 -17.25 -7.97
C PHE A 27 -9.58 -18.27 -8.88
N ALA A 28 -8.78 -17.82 -9.86
CA ALA A 28 -8.00 -18.71 -10.71
C ALA A 28 -6.90 -19.46 -9.95
N ALA A 29 -6.41 -18.89 -8.85
CA ALA A 29 -5.41 -19.52 -7.98
C ALA A 29 -5.99 -20.58 -7.04
N MET A 30 -7.29 -20.53 -6.69
CA MET A 30 -7.94 -21.55 -5.85
C MET A 30 -7.69 -23.00 -6.30
N PRO A 31 -7.92 -23.38 -7.57
CA PRO A 31 -7.66 -24.75 -8.02
C PRO A 31 -6.16 -25.10 -8.00
N LEU A 32 -5.28 -24.12 -8.24
CA LEU A 32 -3.82 -24.31 -8.16
C LEU A 32 -3.36 -24.54 -6.72
N ALA A 33 -4.02 -23.92 -5.74
CA ALA A 33 -3.77 -24.12 -4.31
C ALA A 33 -4.41 -25.39 -3.75
N GLY A 34 -5.22 -26.10 -4.53
CA GLY A 34 -5.97 -27.29 -4.08
C GLY A 34 -7.17 -26.97 -3.18
N GLU A 35 -7.62 -25.72 -3.16
CA GLU A 35 -8.76 -25.29 -2.35
C GLU A 35 -10.08 -25.45 -3.10
N ALA A 36 -11.09 -26.03 -2.44
CA ALA A 36 -12.45 -26.12 -2.96
C ALA A 36 -13.21 -24.81 -2.70
N ILE A 37 -14.14 -24.47 -3.60
CA ILE A 37 -15.01 -23.30 -3.40
C ILE A 37 -15.82 -23.52 -2.12
N PRO A 38 -15.67 -22.67 -1.09
CA PRO A 38 -16.37 -22.86 0.16
C PRO A 38 -17.88 -22.73 -0.05
N PRO A 39 -18.71 -23.44 0.75
CA PRO A 39 -20.15 -23.31 0.67
C PRO A 39 -20.56 -21.86 0.98
N PHE A 40 -21.63 -21.41 0.34
CA PHE A 40 -22.14 -20.07 0.54
C PHE A 40 -22.42 -19.82 2.03
N SER A 41 -21.87 -18.74 2.56
CA SER A 41 -22.09 -18.29 3.94
C SER A 41 -22.20 -16.78 3.96
N TRP A 42 -23.15 -16.27 4.73
CA TRP A 42 -23.28 -14.84 4.99
C TRP A 42 -22.03 -14.25 5.63
N ILE A 43 -21.27 -15.03 6.41
CA ILE A 43 -19.98 -14.61 6.97
C ILE A 43 -18.97 -14.32 5.85
N TRP A 44 -18.88 -15.20 4.84
CA TRP A 44 -17.95 -15.04 3.74
C TRP A 44 -18.37 -13.89 2.83
N LEU A 45 -19.67 -13.74 2.58
CA LEU A 45 -20.18 -12.64 1.78
C LEU A 45 -19.93 -11.27 2.44
N THR A 46 -20.23 -11.15 3.74
CA THR A 46 -20.02 -9.89 4.48
C THR A 46 -18.54 -9.57 4.62
N ALA A 47 -17.68 -10.56 4.89
CA ALA A 47 -16.23 -10.38 4.90
C ALA A 47 -15.69 -9.95 3.53
N ALA A 48 -16.13 -10.61 2.45
CA ALA A 48 -15.70 -10.28 1.08
C ALA A 48 -16.12 -8.85 0.68
N ILE A 49 -17.36 -8.44 0.99
CA ILE A 49 -17.83 -7.08 0.73
C ILE A 49 -17.02 -6.07 1.54
N SER A 50 -16.82 -6.33 2.84
CA SER A 50 -16.10 -5.40 3.73
C SER A 50 -14.65 -5.22 3.30
N LEU A 51 -13.96 -6.33 2.99
CA LEU A 51 -12.59 -6.31 2.47
C LEU A 51 -12.52 -5.66 1.09
N GLY A 52 -13.49 -5.91 0.21
CA GLY A 52 -13.57 -5.28 -1.11
C GLY A 52 -13.73 -3.76 -1.03
N VAL A 53 -14.64 -3.28 -0.18
CA VAL A 53 -14.85 -1.84 0.07
C VAL A 53 -13.61 -1.20 0.68
N ALA A 54 -13.02 -1.82 1.71
CA ALA A 54 -11.79 -1.34 2.32
C ALA A 54 -10.65 -1.25 1.27
N SER A 55 -10.50 -2.28 0.44
CA SER A 55 -9.49 -2.32 -0.62
C SER A 55 -9.70 -1.22 -1.66
N ALA A 56 -10.95 -0.95 -2.06
CA ALA A 56 -11.28 0.12 -2.98
C ALA A 56 -10.93 1.50 -2.40
N LEU A 57 -11.26 1.73 -1.13
CA LEU A 57 -10.94 2.98 -0.43
C LEU A 57 -9.43 3.21 -0.31
N ILE A 58 -8.68 2.16 0.07
CA ILE A 58 -7.22 2.21 0.17
C ILE A 58 -6.60 2.53 -1.19
N GLN A 59 -7.00 1.81 -2.25
CA GLN A 59 -6.45 2.02 -3.59
C GLN A 59 -6.80 3.39 -4.16
N LEU A 60 -8.02 3.88 -3.94
CA LEU A 60 -8.43 5.22 -4.37
C LEU A 60 -7.59 6.29 -3.65
N THR A 61 -7.41 6.14 -2.34
CA THR A 61 -6.58 7.04 -1.54
C THR A 61 -5.12 7.00 -1.99
N MET A 62 -4.59 5.82 -2.28
CA MET A 62 -3.22 5.64 -2.77
C MET A 62 -3.03 6.27 -4.15
N ASN A 63 -3.95 6.03 -5.08
CA ASN A 63 -3.93 6.61 -6.42
C ASN A 63 -4.06 8.15 -6.38
N TRP A 64 -4.86 8.69 -5.46
CA TRP A 64 -4.94 10.13 -5.20
C TRP A 64 -3.63 10.67 -4.59
N ALA A 65 -3.12 10.03 -3.54
CA ALA A 65 -1.91 10.47 -2.84
C ALA A 65 -0.69 10.48 -3.75
N GLN A 66 -0.55 9.48 -4.64
CA GLN A 66 0.52 9.44 -5.63
C GLN A 66 0.45 10.57 -6.67
N LYS A 67 -0.75 11.13 -6.93
CA LYS A 67 -0.94 12.30 -7.79
C LYS A 67 -0.66 13.61 -7.07
N SER A 68 -0.96 13.70 -5.77
CA SER A 68 -0.92 14.94 -4.99
C SER A 68 0.34 15.13 -4.13
N VAL A 69 1.10 14.07 -3.87
CA VAL A 69 2.20 14.08 -2.90
C VAL A 69 3.50 13.62 -3.57
N SER A 70 4.61 14.33 -3.31
CA SER A 70 5.91 13.92 -3.84
C SER A 70 6.34 12.56 -3.28
N PRO A 71 7.07 11.72 -4.04
CA PRO A 71 7.46 10.38 -3.60
C PRO A 71 8.13 10.36 -2.21
N ALA A 72 8.97 11.35 -1.92
CA ALA A 72 9.61 11.57 -0.61
C ALA A 72 8.61 11.64 0.56
N ARG A 73 7.55 12.45 0.41
CA ARG A 73 6.52 12.60 1.45
C ARG A 73 5.68 11.33 1.59
N ALA A 74 5.46 10.59 0.50
CA ALA A 74 4.76 9.31 0.55
C ALA A 74 5.57 8.25 1.32
N THR A 75 6.90 8.21 1.16
CA THR A 75 7.79 7.32 1.92
C THR A 75 7.68 7.57 3.43
N ILE A 76 7.64 8.84 3.86
CA ILE A 76 7.49 9.20 5.28
C ILE A 76 6.14 8.72 5.82
N ILE A 77 5.06 8.87 5.05
CA ILE A 77 3.73 8.37 5.44
C ILE A 77 3.76 6.84 5.57
N TYR A 78 4.39 6.13 4.62
CA TYR A 78 4.54 4.67 4.67
C TYR A 78 5.39 4.19 5.84
N ALA A 79 6.41 4.95 6.25
CA ALA A 79 7.22 4.63 7.42
C ALA A 79 6.42 4.64 8.73
N GLY A 80 5.22 5.23 8.74
CA GLY A 80 4.31 5.18 9.87
C GLY A 80 3.64 3.82 10.06
N GLU A 81 3.69 2.92 9.08
CA GLU A 81 3.02 1.60 9.12
C GLU A 81 3.36 0.77 10.38
N PRO A 82 4.64 0.63 10.80
CA PRO A 82 4.98 -0.10 12.03
C PRO A 82 4.41 0.56 13.29
N VAL A 83 4.29 1.89 13.30
CA VAL A 83 3.78 2.65 14.44
C VAL A 83 2.28 2.43 14.59
N TRP A 84 1.54 2.58 13.50
CA TRP A 84 0.09 2.35 13.51
C TRP A 84 -0.25 0.88 13.73
N ALA A 85 0.49 -0.05 13.12
CA ALA A 85 0.33 -1.49 13.35
C ALA A 85 0.58 -1.84 14.83
N GLY A 86 1.63 -1.29 15.43
CA GLY A 86 1.92 -1.48 16.85
C GLY A 86 0.83 -0.92 17.76
N LEU A 87 0.35 0.29 17.48
CA LEU A 87 -0.71 0.93 18.25
C LEU A 87 -2.02 0.15 18.19
N ILE A 88 -2.48 -0.21 16.98
CA ILE A 88 -3.72 -0.97 16.78
C ILE A 88 -3.60 -2.36 17.41
N GLY A 89 -2.48 -3.06 17.20
CA GLY A 89 -2.23 -4.37 17.82
C GLY A 89 -2.30 -4.28 19.35
N ARG A 90 -1.70 -3.23 19.95
CA ARG A 90 -1.74 -3.04 21.41
C ARG A 90 -3.15 -2.77 21.94
N VAL A 91 -3.97 -2.03 21.18
CA VAL A 91 -5.39 -1.78 21.49
C VAL A 91 -6.21 -3.07 21.35
N ALA A 92 -5.90 -3.92 20.37
CA ALA A 92 -6.52 -5.23 20.18
C ALA A 92 -6.10 -6.27 21.23
N GLY A 93 -5.15 -5.94 22.12
CA GLY A 93 -4.68 -6.80 23.20
C GLY A 93 -3.44 -7.62 22.86
N ASP A 94 -2.84 -7.43 21.68
CA ASP A 94 -1.59 -8.10 21.32
C ASP A 94 -0.45 -7.64 22.23
N ARG A 95 0.33 -8.62 22.69
CA ARG A 95 1.56 -8.36 23.43
C ARG A 95 2.63 -7.98 22.42
N LEU A 96 3.01 -6.72 22.41
CA LEU A 96 4.14 -6.23 21.62
C LEU A 96 5.45 -6.71 22.27
N PRO A 97 6.17 -7.70 21.69
CA PRO A 97 7.47 -8.08 22.21
C PRO A 97 8.45 -6.92 22.05
N ALA A 98 9.39 -6.75 22.98
CA ALA A 98 10.38 -5.67 22.94
C ALA A 98 11.15 -5.62 21.60
N LEU A 99 11.37 -6.78 20.98
CA LEU A 99 12.02 -6.91 19.68
C LEU A 99 11.20 -6.28 18.54
N ALA A 100 9.87 -6.36 18.58
CA ALA A 100 9.01 -5.74 17.57
C ALA A 100 9.06 -4.21 17.66
N VAL A 101 9.12 -3.67 18.87
CA VAL A 101 9.28 -2.22 19.09
C VAL A 101 10.65 -1.75 18.57
N LEU A 102 11.71 -2.51 18.84
CA LEU A 102 13.05 -2.25 18.31
C LEU A 102 13.10 -2.29 16.78
N GLY A 103 12.47 -3.30 16.16
CA GLY A 103 12.35 -3.40 14.71
C GLY A 103 11.59 -2.20 14.11
N ALA A 104 10.46 -1.83 14.69
CA ALA A 104 9.70 -0.64 14.29
C ALA A 104 10.54 0.64 14.39
N ALA A 105 11.32 0.80 15.46
CA ALA A 105 12.22 1.94 15.64
C ALA A 105 13.31 1.99 14.55
N PHE A 106 13.90 0.85 14.18
CA PHE A 106 14.89 0.80 13.09
C PHE A 106 14.29 1.14 11.72
N ILE A 107 13.06 0.70 11.44
CA ILE A 107 12.36 1.05 10.19
C ILE A 107 12.16 2.58 10.11
N VAL A 108 11.63 3.18 11.17
CA VAL A 108 11.40 4.63 11.23
C VAL A 108 12.72 5.40 11.09
N ALA A 109 13.77 5.00 11.81
CA ALA A 109 15.09 5.62 11.72
C ALA A 109 15.69 5.52 10.31
N GLY A 110 15.57 4.34 9.67
CA GLY A 110 16.04 4.11 8.31
C GLY A 110 15.34 5.01 7.29
N VAL A 111 14.02 5.20 7.39
CA VAL A 111 13.30 6.10 6.48
C VAL A 111 13.66 7.56 6.73
N VAL A 112 13.70 8.01 7.98
CA VAL A 112 14.07 9.40 8.30
C VAL A 112 15.48 9.72 7.79
N THR A 113 16.44 8.82 7.98
CA THR A 113 17.82 9.01 7.47
C THR A 113 17.92 8.96 5.95
N SER A 114 17.10 8.17 5.27
CA SER A 114 17.02 8.12 3.81
C SER A 114 16.50 9.43 3.21
N GLU A 115 15.50 10.05 3.84
CA GLU A 115 14.92 11.33 3.39
C GLU A 115 15.83 12.53 3.66
N LEU A 116 16.70 12.46 4.66
CA LEU A 116 17.69 13.50 4.95
C LEU A 116 18.83 13.56 3.92
N LYS A 117 18.97 12.55 3.03
CA LYS A 117 20.04 12.56 2.02
C LYS A 117 19.63 13.48 0.87
N PRO A 118 20.32 14.62 0.66
CA PRO A 118 19.95 15.55 -0.38
C PRO A 118 20.09 14.88 -1.74
N ARG A 119 18.99 14.93 -2.50
CA ARG A 119 18.91 14.64 -3.93
C ARG A 119 20.18 15.13 -4.62
N ARG A 120 21.10 14.20 -4.95
CA ARG A 120 22.24 14.50 -5.83
C ARG A 120 21.65 15.16 -7.07
N ARG A 121 21.91 16.45 -7.22
CA ARG A 121 21.65 17.19 -8.46
C ARG A 121 22.25 16.32 -9.57
N HIS A 122 21.39 15.84 -10.47
CA HIS A 122 21.78 15.67 -11.86
C HIS A 122 22.09 17.07 -12.37
N ALA A 123 23.29 17.56 -12.03
CA ALA A 123 23.99 18.52 -12.83
C ALA A 123 24.47 17.77 -14.08
N ASP A 124 24.44 18.50 -15.18
CA ASP A 124 25.01 18.20 -16.48
C ASP A 124 24.14 17.33 -17.40
N ARG A 125 23.53 17.99 -18.41
CA ARG A 125 23.91 17.85 -19.84
C ARG A 125 22.78 18.15 -20.83
N LEU A 126 22.14 19.33 -20.80
CA LEU A 126 21.25 19.81 -21.88
C LEU A 126 21.25 21.35 -22.12
N GLU A 127 22.28 22.08 -21.70
CA GLU A 127 22.42 23.53 -22.02
C GLU A 127 23.72 23.89 -22.75
N SER A 128 24.35 22.92 -23.41
CA SER A 128 25.54 23.20 -24.22
C SER A 128 25.66 22.26 -25.42
N GLU A 129 24.67 22.27 -26.32
CA GLU A 129 24.86 22.13 -27.78
C GLU A 129 23.76 22.90 -28.50
#